data_AF-A0A3M0CHI4-F1
#
_entry.id   AF-A0A3M0CHI4-F1
#
_cell.length_a   1.000
_cell.length_b   1.000
_cell.length_c   1.000
_cell.angle_alpha   90.00
_cell.angle_beta   90.00
_cell.angle_gamma   90.00
#
_symmetry.space_group_name_H-M   'P 1'
#
loop_
_entity.id
_entity.type
_entity.pdbx_description
1 polymer ?
#
loop_
_entity_poly.entity_id
_entity_poly.type
_entity_poly.pdbx_seq_one_letter_code
_entity_poly.pdbx_strand_id
1 'polypeptide(L)'
;MRKPAEWMVYADERILEFLSEYGNHQPAQIADRMSELGESLQYHRKYVGKRCRILTQYGLLENLGNGVYAITESGEEYLDGELDAQTLHRV
;
A
#
# COMPACT_ATOMS: atom_id res chain seq x y z
N MET A 1 11.99 -9.83 8.80
CA MET A 1 11.65 -10.32 7.44
C MET A 1 10.16 -10.15 7.30
N ARG A 2 9.69 -9.50 6.23
CA ARG A 2 8.25 -9.25 6.02
C ARG A 2 7.50 -10.56 5.80
N LYS A 3 6.24 -10.58 6.25
CA LYS A 3 5.37 -11.76 6.27
C LYS A 3 4.09 -11.46 5.46
N PRO A 4 4.15 -11.52 4.12
CA PRO A 4 3.01 -11.21 3.27
C PRO A 4 1.91 -12.25 3.42
N ALA A 5 0.66 -11.82 3.32
CA ALA A 5 -0.49 -12.72 3.28
C ALA A 5 -0.76 -13.25 1.87
N GLU A 6 -1.49 -14.37 1.76
CA GLU A 6 -1.87 -14.95 0.46
C GLU A 6 -2.67 -13.99 -0.44
N TRP A 7 -3.38 -13.03 0.14
CA TRP A 7 -4.18 -12.04 -0.60
C TRP A 7 -3.36 -10.84 -1.09
N MET A 8 -2.12 -10.69 -0.60
CA MET A 8 -1.22 -9.62 -1.00
C MET A 8 -0.59 -9.92 -2.36
N VAL A 9 -0.23 -8.85 -3.05
CA VAL A 9 0.50 -8.90 -4.32
C VAL A 9 1.69 -7.96 -4.24
N TYR A 10 2.66 -8.12 -5.14
CA TYR A 10 3.88 -7.30 -5.16
C TYR A 10 3.61 -5.78 -5.18
N ALA A 11 2.52 -5.35 -5.83
CA ALA A 11 2.11 -3.94 -5.85
C ALA A 11 1.78 -3.38 -4.47
N ASP A 12 1.29 -4.20 -3.54
CA ASP A 12 0.91 -3.74 -2.20
C ASP A 12 2.12 -3.27 -1.40
N GLU A 13 3.21 -4.03 -1.46
CA GLU A 13 4.45 -3.66 -0.78
C GLU A 13 5.00 -2.36 -1.33
N ARG A 14 4.99 -2.19 -2.66
CA ARG A 14 5.44 -0.95 -3.28
C ARG A 14 4.56 0.24 -2.89
N ILE A 15 3.24 0.05 -2.78
CA ILE A 15 2.31 1.10 -2.33
C ILE A 15 2.60 1.48 -0.87
N LEU A 16 2.82 0.49 0.00
CA LEU A 16 3.16 0.73 1.41
C LEU A 16 4.49 1.47 1.55
N GLU A 17 5.54 1.00 0.88
CA GLU A 17 6.85 1.65 0.85
C GLU A 17 6.76 3.08 0.33
N PHE A 18 6.03 3.28 -0.78
CA PHE A 18 5.83 4.61 -1.34
C PHE A 18 5.15 5.56 -0.35
N LEU A 19 4.11 5.11 0.33
CA LEU A 19 3.38 5.95 1.28
C LEU A 19 4.19 6.19 2.57
N SER A 20 5.03 5.24 2.99
CA SER A 20 5.98 5.41 4.10
C SER A 20 7.07 6.45 3.75
N GLU A 21 7.64 6.37 2.55
CA GLU A 21 8.74 7.26 2.13
C GLU A 21 8.27 8.66 1.70
N TYR A 22 7.20 8.73 0.92
CA TYR A 22 6.75 9.98 0.28
C TYR A 22 5.51 10.58 0.96
N GLY A 23 4.93 9.91 1.94
CA GLY A 23 3.74 10.36 2.65
C GLY A 23 2.45 10.24 1.84
N ASN A 24 1.42 10.95 2.29
CA ASN A 24 0.04 10.72 1.87
C ASN A 24 -0.23 11.15 0.42
N HIS A 25 -0.76 10.24 -0.39
CA HIS A 25 -0.97 10.46 -1.81
C HIS A 25 -2.25 9.81 -2.35
N GLN A 26 -2.75 10.34 -3.46
CA GLN A 26 -3.82 9.67 -4.22
C GLN A 26 -3.25 8.54 -5.09
N PRO A 27 -4.04 7.48 -5.38
CA PRO A 27 -3.59 6.35 -6.20
C PRO A 27 -3.05 6.73 -7.58
N ALA A 28 -3.55 7.81 -8.17
CA ALA A 28 -3.04 8.32 -9.43
C ALA A 28 -1.59 8.80 -9.31
N GLN A 29 -1.29 9.56 -8.26
CA GLN A 29 0.04 10.11 -8.00
C GLN A 29 1.03 9.00 -7.64
N ILE A 30 0.60 8.01 -6.84
CA ILE A 30 1.41 6.81 -6.53
C ILE A 30 1.81 6.09 -7.82
N ALA A 31 0.83 5.78 -8.69
CA ALA A 31 1.07 5.08 -9.95
C ALA A 31 2.01 5.83 -10.90
N ASP A 32 1.81 7.14 -11.04
CA ASP A 32 2.64 7.98 -11.91
C ASP A 32 4.08 8.04 -11.39
N ARG A 33 4.27 8.26 -10.08
CA ARG A 33 5.60 8.38 -9.46
C ARG A 33 6.38 7.07 -9.45
N MET A 34 5.73 5.93 -9.19
CA MET A 34 6.38 4.63 -9.30
C MET A 34 6.90 4.37 -10.72
N SER A 35 6.16 4.82 -11.74
CA SER A 35 6.57 4.72 -13.15
C SER A 35 7.77 5.63 -13.46
N GLU A 36 7.83 6.83 -12.88
CA GLU A 36 8.95 7.77 -13.02
C GLU A 36 10.22 7.29 -12.31
N LEU A 37 10.08 6.64 -11.15
CA LEU A 37 11.20 6.09 -10.38
C LEU A 37 11.85 4.86 -11.05
N GLY A 38 11.31 4.40 -12.18
CA GLY A 38 11.87 3.28 -12.92
C GLY A 38 11.70 1.95 -12.20
N GLU A 39 10.78 1.87 -11.23
CA GLU A 39 10.27 0.57 -10.82
C GLU A 39 9.73 -0.08 -12.10
N SER A 40 10.22 -1.27 -12.45
CA SER A 40 9.88 -1.98 -13.68
C SER A 40 8.37 -2.31 -13.83
N LEU A 41 7.57 -1.81 -12.91
CA LEU A 41 6.15 -1.98 -12.71
C LEU A 41 5.40 -0.72 -13.12
N GLN A 42 4.87 -0.71 -14.34
CA GLN A 42 3.88 0.29 -14.73
C GLN A 42 2.49 -0.18 -14.30
N TYR A 43 2.03 0.29 -13.14
CA TYR A 43 0.68 -0.01 -12.68
C TYR A 43 -0.32 1.02 -13.19
N HIS A 44 -1.43 0.55 -13.77
CA HIS A 44 -2.52 1.43 -14.12
C HIS A 44 -3.15 2.06 -12.86
N ARG A 45 -3.45 3.36 -12.87
CA ARG A 45 -4.02 4.12 -11.72
C ARG A 45 -5.22 3.44 -11.05
N LYS A 46 -6.13 2.86 -11.85
CA LYS A 46 -7.30 2.10 -11.34
C LYS A 46 -6.89 0.84 -10.55
N TYR A 47 -5.81 0.18 -10.94
CA TYR A 47 -5.28 -1.00 -10.26
C TYR A 47 -4.67 -0.60 -8.91
N VAL A 48 -3.83 0.43 -8.87
CA VAL A 48 -3.30 1.00 -7.62
C VAL A 48 -4.45 1.40 -6.68
N GLY A 49 -5.47 2.09 -7.19
CA GLY A 49 -6.64 2.45 -6.38
C GLY A 49 -7.43 1.25 -5.86
N LYS A 50 -7.47 0.12 -6.59
CA LYS A 50 -8.05 -1.12 -6.08
C LYS A 50 -7.21 -1.68 -4.93
N ARG A 51 -5.87 -1.68 -5.06
CA ARG A 51 -4.98 -2.17 -4.02
C ARG A 51 -5.00 -1.29 -2.76
N CYS A 52 -4.99 0.04 -2.88
CA CYS A 52 -5.14 0.93 -1.73
C CYS A 52 -6.42 0.63 -0.91
N ARG A 53 -7.55 0.39 -1.60
CA ARG A 53 -8.81 -0.01 -0.93
C ARG A 53 -8.70 -1.35 -0.23
N ILE A 54 -8.05 -2.35 -0.84
CA ILE A 54 -7.84 -3.66 -0.22
C ILE A 54 -6.97 -3.49 1.03
N LEU A 55 -5.85 -2.78 0.94
CA LEU A 55 -4.97 -2.53 2.07
C LEU A 55 -5.68 -1.77 3.21
N THR A 56 -6.58 -0.84 2.86
CA THR A 56 -7.43 -0.17 3.85
C THR A 56 -8.38 -1.15 4.54
N GLN A 57 -8.97 -2.09 3.80
CA GLN A 57 -9.81 -3.13 4.40
C GLN A 57 -9.05 -4.00 5.39
N TYR A 58 -7.72 -4.17 5.25
CA TYR A 58 -6.91 -4.92 6.21
C TYR A 58 -6.22 -4.03 7.26
N GLY A 59 -6.54 -2.74 7.30
CA GLY A 59 -5.97 -1.81 8.29
C GLY A 59 -4.51 -1.43 8.05
N LEU A 60 -3.92 -1.74 6.89
CA LEU A 60 -2.54 -1.37 6.56
C LEU A 60 -2.42 0.04 5.97
N LEU A 61 -3.52 0.56 5.44
CA LEU A 61 -3.66 1.95 5.01
C LEU A 61 -4.94 2.54 5.62
N GLU A 62 -5.04 3.85 5.61
CA GLU A 62 -6.28 4.58 5.87
C GLU A 62 -6.61 5.55 4.74
N ASN A 63 -7.90 5.83 4.53
CA ASN A 63 -8.36 6.83 3.57
C ASN A 63 -8.71 8.12 4.31
N LEU A 64 -7.94 9.18 4.07
CA LEU A 64 -8.10 10.49 4.73
C LEU A 64 -9.20 11.36 4.11
N GLY A 65 -9.94 10.84 3.13
CA GLY A 65 -10.91 11.57 2.32
C GLY A 65 -10.36 11.99 0.95
N ASN A 66 -11.26 12.28 0.01
CA ASN A 66 -10.94 12.66 -1.38
C ASN A 66 -10.00 11.68 -2.11
N GLY A 67 -9.95 10.42 -1.67
CA GLY A 67 -9.10 9.39 -2.26
C GLY A 67 -7.61 9.52 -1.91
N VAL A 68 -7.25 10.30 -0.90
CA VAL A 68 -5.90 10.36 -0.33
C VAL A 68 -5.74 9.21 0.66
N TYR A 69 -4.65 8.46 0.54
CA TYR A 69 -4.32 7.36 1.46
C TYR A 69 -3.07 7.68 2.25
N ALA A 70 -3.05 7.21 3.50
CA ALA A 70 -1.90 7.24 4.40
C ALA A 70 -1.58 5.80 4.87
N ILE A 71 -0.32 5.56 5.20
CA ILE A 71 0.10 4.32 5.87
C ILE A 71 -0.30 4.39 7.35
N THR A 72 -0.76 3.26 7.89
CA THR A 72 -1.11 3.14 9.31
C THR A 72 0.07 2.60 10.12
N GLU A 73 -0.04 2.60 11.45
CA GLU A 73 0.92 1.94 12.34
C GLU A 73 1.13 0.46 11.97
N SER A 74 0.06 -0.30 11.76
CA SER A 74 0.16 -1.69 11.29
C SER A 74 0.80 -1.83 9.90
N GLY A 75 0.65 -0.82 9.04
CA GLY A 75 1.34 -0.72 7.77
C GLY A 75 2.86 -0.62 7.94
N GLU A 76 3.32 0.24 8.85
CA GLU A 76 4.74 0.39 9.18
C GLU A 76 5.31 -0.86 9.86
N GLU A 77 4.59 -1.42 10.85
CA GLU A 77 4.98 -2.70 11.49
C GLU A 77 5.12 -3.84 10.47
N TYR A 78 4.25 -3.87 9.45
CA TYR A 78 4.39 -4.83 8.36
C TYR A 78 5.68 -4.59 7.55
N LEU A 79 6.00 -3.33 7.22
CA LEU A 79 7.22 -3.00 6.47
C LEU A 79 8.50 -3.34 7.25
N ASP A 80 8.48 -3.16 8.57
CA ASP A 80 9.58 -3.53 9.48
C ASP A 80 9.65 -5.05 9.72
N GLY A 81 8.60 -5.79 9.35
CA GLY A 81 8.50 -7.24 9.51
C GLY A 81 8.14 -7.67 10.93
N GLU A 82 7.57 -6.76 11.70
CA GLU A 82 7.05 -6.96 13.05
C GLU A 82 5.63 -7.55 13.01
N LEU A 83 4.87 -7.26 11.94
CA LEU A 83 3.51 -7.76 11.73
C LEU A 83 3.44 -8.89 10.69
N ASP A 84 2.67 -9.94 11.01
CA ASP A 84 2.29 -11.01 10.07
C ASP A 84 0.95 -10.70 9.40
N ALA A 85 0.98 -10.34 8.11
CA ALA A 85 -0.23 -9.93 7.39
C ALA A 85 -1.25 -11.08 7.25
N GLN A 86 -0.85 -12.35 7.43
CA GLN A 86 -1.79 -13.49 7.44
C GLN A 86 -2.75 -13.45 8.63
N THR A 87 -2.38 -12.74 9.70
CA THR A 87 -3.21 -12.58 10.90
C THR A 87 -4.25 -11.48 10.76
N LEU A 88 -4.16 -10.66 9.71
CA LEU A 88 -5.08 -9.56 9.47
C LEU A 88 -6.41 -10.06 8.91
N HIS A 89 -7.48 -9.43 9.38
CA HIS A 89 -8.84 -9.65 8.90
C HIS A 89 -9.39 -8.34 8.35
N ARG A 90 -10.40 -8.46 7.47
CA ARG A 90 -11.05 -7.27 6.94
C ARG A 90 -11.82 -6.56 8.06
N VAL A 91 -11.56 -5.27 8.24
CA VAL A 91 -12.30 -4.37 9.13
C VAL A 91 -13.61 -3.89 8.53
#